data_AF-A0A218P2Z4-F1
#
_entry.id   AF-A0A218P2Z4-F1
#
_cell.length_a   1.000
_cell.length_b   1.000
_cell.length_c   1.000
_cell.angle_alpha   90.00
_cell.angle_beta   90.00
_cell.angle_gamma   90.00
#
_symmetry.space_group_name_H-M   'P 1'
#
loop_
_entity.id
_entity.type
_entity.pdbx_description
1 polymer ?
#
loop_
_entity_poly.entity_id
_entity_poly.type
_entity_poly.pdbx_seq_one_letter_code
_entity_poly.pdbx_strand_id
1 'polypeptide(L)'
;MGMLKYILLGCFALQGLINVLLFGFPPVMFSVVIPNSIYKEIYWLVPFLIVFYLLLAVASLYYLGASGYAGNPPVPKRGRLLGFLYFSLGAVGSAWVLPEFSTPREGVIRLAFVLWLLSSVCGIVALWRLKESVTGLVAAVVMVLVLVSAFLSFVTAGWLAEDYGVHLRASEGIPENATVIVAHPQNVSPPNGF
;
A
#
# COMPACT_ATOMS: atom_id res chain seq x y z
N MET A 1 1.20 29.30 -9.99
CA MET A 1 1.43 27.97 -10.61
C MET A 1 2.43 27.10 -9.84
N GLY A 2 3.42 27.68 -9.14
CA GLY A 2 4.40 26.91 -8.35
C GLY A 2 3.88 26.10 -7.15
N MET A 3 2.68 26.38 -6.61
CA MET A 3 2.17 25.64 -5.45
C MET A 3 1.75 24.19 -5.76
N LEU A 4 1.23 23.93 -6.97
CA LEU A 4 0.71 22.62 -7.35
C LEU A 4 1.79 21.53 -7.41
N LYS A 5 3.01 21.88 -7.85
CA LYS A 5 4.14 20.94 -7.86
C LYS A 5 4.52 20.50 -6.44
N TYR A 6 4.48 21.40 -5.46
CA TYR A 6 4.78 21.06 -4.06
C TYR A 6 3.67 20.24 -3.42
N ILE A 7 2.40 20.56 -3.72
CA ILE A 7 1.26 19.74 -3.27
C ILE A 7 1.39 18.31 -3.81
N LEU A 8 1.68 18.16 -5.11
CA LEU A 8 1.84 16.86 -5.73
C LEU A 8 3.01 16.05 -5.14
N LEU A 9 4.18 16.67 -5.02
CA LEU A 9 5.34 16.05 -4.39
C LEU A 9 5.06 15.67 -2.93
N GLY A 10 4.34 16.53 -2.20
CA GLY A 10 3.87 16.27 -0.85
C GLY A 10 2.94 15.07 -0.77
N CYS A 11 2.04 14.89 -1.73
CA CYS A 11 1.14 13.73 -1.77
C CYS A 11 1.91 12.42 -1.99
N PHE A 12 2.87 12.38 -2.93
CA PHE A 12 3.74 11.23 -3.11
C PHE A 12 4.58 10.94 -1.86
N ALA A 13 5.18 11.97 -1.27
CA ALA A 13 6.00 11.83 -0.07
C ALA A 13 5.19 11.35 1.13
N LEU A 14 3.98 11.87 1.32
CA LEU A 14 3.10 11.48 2.41
C LEU A 14 2.72 10.00 2.30
N GLN A 15 2.34 9.52 1.11
CA GLN A 15 2.02 8.10 0.91
C GLN A 15 3.25 7.21 1.12
N GLY A 16 4.41 7.58 0.59
CA GLY A 16 5.67 6.88 0.87
C GLY A 16 5.98 6.82 2.37
N LEU A 17 5.81 7.93 3.09
CA LEU A 17 6.09 8.03 4.52
C LEU A 17 5.10 7.20 5.36
N ILE A 18 3.80 7.31 5.12
CA ILE A 18 2.78 6.49 5.81
C ILE A 18 3.12 5.02 5.65
N ASN A 19 3.51 4.61 4.44
CA ASN A 19 3.83 3.23 4.17
C ASN A 19 5.08 2.74 4.90
N VAL A 20 6.14 3.55 4.95
CA VAL A 20 7.35 3.24 5.74
C VAL A 20 7.01 3.14 7.23
N LEU A 21 6.26 4.09 7.77
CA LEU A 21 5.90 4.14 9.20
C LEU A 21 5.00 2.98 9.64
N LEU A 22 4.22 2.42 8.72
CA LEU A 22 3.35 1.27 8.95
C LEU A 22 3.92 -0.02 8.34
N PHE A 23 5.23 -0.08 8.13
CA PHE A 23 5.97 -1.28 7.75
C PHE A 23 5.42 -2.00 6.51
N GLY A 24 5.03 -1.25 5.48
CA GLY A 24 4.51 -1.88 4.28
C GLY A 24 3.06 -2.32 4.43
N PHE A 25 2.13 -1.43 4.82
CA PHE A 25 0.71 -1.75 5.00
C PHE A 25 -0.17 -1.91 3.73
N PRO A 26 0.25 -1.58 2.48
CA PRO A 26 -0.51 -1.90 1.27
C PRO A 26 -0.96 -3.36 1.09
N PRO A 27 -0.32 -4.41 1.63
CA PRO A 27 -0.89 -5.76 1.66
C PRO A 27 -2.31 -5.78 2.25
N VAL A 28 -2.58 -4.98 3.27
CA VAL A 28 -3.93 -4.84 3.87
C VAL A 28 -4.93 -4.30 2.83
N MET A 29 -4.49 -3.40 1.95
CA MET A 29 -5.34 -2.91 0.87
C MET A 29 -5.66 -4.04 -0.13
N PHE A 30 -4.64 -4.78 -0.56
CA PHE A 30 -4.81 -5.86 -1.53
C PHE A 30 -5.58 -7.06 -0.95
N SER A 31 -5.47 -7.35 0.34
CA SER A 31 -6.22 -8.44 0.97
C SER A 31 -7.73 -8.20 1.02
N VAL A 32 -8.17 -6.94 1.04
CA VAL A 32 -9.59 -6.59 1.01
C VAL A 32 -10.10 -6.42 -0.42
N VAL A 33 -9.29 -5.86 -1.31
CA VAL A 33 -9.68 -5.63 -2.71
C VAL A 33 -9.77 -6.94 -3.51
N ILE A 34 -8.93 -7.93 -3.21
CA ILE A 34 -8.95 -9.23 -3.89
C ILE A 34 -10.02 -10.12 -3.23
N PRO A 35 -11.03 -10.62 -3.96
CA PRO A 35 -12.02 -11.54 -3.41
C PRO A 35 -11.38 -12.82 -2.87
N ASN A 36 -11.89 -13.31 -1.73
CA ASN A 36 -11.40 -14.53 -1.07
C ASN A 36 -11.39 -15.77 -1.99
N SER A 37 -12.32 -15.86 -2.95
CA SER A 37 -12.39 -16.95 -3.92
C SER A 37 -11.17 -17.00 -4.85
N ILE A 38 -10.57 -15.83 -5.14
CA ILE A 38 -9.41 -15.70 -6.02
C ILE A 38 -8.12 -15.65 -5.19
N TYR A 39 -8.18 -15.07 -3.99
CA TYR A 39 -7.00 -14.86 -3.13
C TYR A 39 -6.21 -16.15 -2.89
N LYS A 40 -6.89 -17.28 -2.66
CA LYS A 40 -6.26 -18.60 -2.48
C LYS A 40 -5.37 -19.02 -3.67
N GLU A 41 -5.70 -18.58 -4.88
CA GLU A 41 -4.96 -18.94 -6.09
C GLU A 41 -3.80 -17.97 -6.39
N ILE A 42 -3.92 -16.71 -5.93
CA ILE A 42 -3.01 -15.62 -6.32
C ILE A 42 -2.27 -14.95 -5.16
N TYR A 43 -2.38 -15.45 -3.92
CA TYR A 43 -1.74 -14.83 -2.75
C TYR A 43 -0.23 -14.63 -2.94
N TRP A 44 0.44 -15.54 -3.65
CA TRP A 44 1.87 -15.46 -3.98
C TRP A 44 2.21 -14.32 -4.94
N LEU A 45 1.23 -13.79 -5.68
CA LEU A 45 1.39 -12.69 -6.62
C LEU A 45 1.27 -11.32 -5.94
N VAL A 46 0.67 -11.25 -4.74
CA VAL A 46 0.43 -10.01 -3.98
C VAL A 46 1.69 -9.14 -3.81
N PRO A 47 2.86 -9.68 -3.45
CA PRO A 47 4.09 -8.88 -3.33
C PRO A 47 4.45 -8.15 -4.64
N PHE A 48 4.26 -8.82 -5.78
CA PHE A 48 4.55 -8.25 -7.10
C PHE A 48 3.54 -7.19 -7.50
N LEU A 49 2.25 -7.37 -7.17
CA LEU A 49 1.21 -6.36 -7.40
C LEU A 49 1.48 -5.07 -6.62
N ILE A 50 1.95 -5.19 -5.38
CA ILE A 50 2.33 -4.05 -4.54
C ILE A 50 3.53 -3.31 -5.09
N VAL A 51 4.58 -4.05 -5.50
CA VAL A 51 5.74 -3.44 -6.15
C VAL A 51 5.31 -2.72 -7.42
N PHE A 52 4.50 -3.36 -8.28
CA PHE A 52 3.99 -2.75 -9.49
C PHE A 52 3.23 -1.44 -9.19
N TYR A 53 2.35 -1.46 -8.19
CA TYR A 53 1.62 -0.28 -7.74
C TYR A 53 2.57 0.87 -7.35
N LEU A 54 3.59 0.61 -6.55
CA LEU A 54 4.53 1.65 -6.10
C LEU A 54 5.49 2.09 -7.22
N LEU A 55 5.80 1.21 -8.18
CA LEU A 55 6.57 1.57 -9.37
C LEU A 55 5.83 2.57 -10.27
N LEU A 56 4.49 2.59 -10.27
CA LEU A 56 3.73 3.64 -10.97
C LEU A 56 4.07 5.03 -10.42
N ALA A 57 4.20 5.17 -9.10
CA ALA A 57 4.61 6.42 -8.47
C ALA A 57 6.05 6.80 -8.82
N VAL A 58 6.97 5.84 -8.76
CA VAL A 58 8.38 6.06 -9.13
C VAL A 58 8.49 6.53 -10.58
N ALA A 59 7.83 5.83 -11.50
CA ALA A 59 7.85 6.16 -12.92
C ALA A 59 7.17 7.52 -13.20
N SER A 60 6.07 7.83 -12.50
CA SER A 60 5.43 9.15 -12.54
C SER A 60 6.42 10.27 -12.16
N LEU A 61 7.07 10.16 -11.00
CA LEU A 61 8.04 11.15 -10.51
C LEU A 61 9.26 11.28 -11.44
N TYR A 62 9.71 10.15 -12.01
CA TYR A 62 10.80 10.15 -12.98
C TYR A 62 10.47 11.01 -14.21
N TYR A 63 9.34 10.74 -14.87
CA TYR A 63 8.95 11.46 -16.08
C TYR A 63 8.47 12.90 -15.81
N LEU A 64 7.98 13.19 -14.60
CA LEU A 64 7.56 14.54 -14.22
C LEU A 64 8.74 15.46 -13.89
N GLY A 65 9.90 14.93 -13.49
CA GLY A 65 11.02 15.79 -13.10
C GLY A 65 12.39 15.12 -13.03
N ALA A 66 12.51 13.90 -12.49
CA ALA A 66 13.84 13.33 -12.22
C ALA A 66 14.62 12.98 -13.50
N SER A 67 13.95 12.75 -14.64
CA SER A 67 14.63 12.54 -15.93
C SER A 67 15.51 13.73 -16.33
N GLY A 68 15.11 14.96 -15.96
CA GLY A 68 15.87 16.18 -16.19
C GLY A 68 17.22 16.20 -15.47
N TYR A 69 17.31 15.51 -14.33
CA TYR A 69 18.58 15.33 -13.60
C TYR A 69 19.51 14.32 -14.29
N ALA A 70 18.93 13.36 -15.01
CA ALA A 70 19.66 12.35 -15.79
C ALA A 70 20.02 12.82 -17.22
N GLY A 71 19.94 14.12 -17.49
CA GLY A 71 20.24 14.70 -18.81
C GLY A 71 19.16 14.51 -19.88
N ASN A 72 17.98 13.98 -19.52
CA ASN A 72 16.88 13.74 -20.44
C ASN A 72 15.74 14.76 -20.26
N PRO A 73 15.11 15.25 -21.35
CA PRO A 73 13.99 16.17 -21.21
C PRO A 73 12.81 15.49 -20.49
N PRO A 74 12.15 16.18 -19.53
CA PRO A 74 10.97 15.64 -18.87
C PRO A 74 9.84 15.37 -19.87
N VAL A 75 9.02 14.35 -19.58
CA VAL A 75 7.88 13.95 -20.41
C VAL A 75 6.59 14.02 -19.57
N PRO A 76 6.08 15.23 -19.27
CA PRO A 76 5.00 15.41 -18.29
C PRO A 76 3.70 14.70 -18.66
N LYS A 77 3.46 14.43 -19.94
CA LYS A 77 2.29 13.65 -20.38
C LYS A 77 2.32 12.21 -19.84
N ARG A 78 3.47 11.52 -19.97
CA ARG A 78 3.65 10.14 -19.46
C ARG A 78 3.65 10.13 -17.95
N GLY A 79 4.38 11.07 -17.33
CA GLY A 79 4.41 11.22 -15.88
C GLY A 79 3.01 11.42 -15.28
N ARG A 80 2.19 12.29 -15.88
CA ARG A 80 0.80 12.49 -15.43
C ARG A 80 -0.06 11.24 -15.57
N LEU A 81 0.01 10.52 -16.69
CA LEU A 81 -0.77 9.29 -16.88
C LEU A 81 -0.45 8.26 -15.78
N LEU A 82 0.83 8.01 -15.53
CA LEU A 82 1.26 7.06 -14.51
C LEU A 82 0.87 7.52 -13.10
N GLY A 83 0.99 8.81 -12.82
CA GLY A 83 0.53 9.41 -11.58
C GLY A 83 -0.98 9.28 -11.38
N PHE A 84 -1.78 9.46 -12.45
CA PHE A 84 -3.22 9.27 -12.40
C PHE A 84 -3.58 7.82 -12.07
N LEU A 85 -2.93 6.84 -12.72
CA LEU A 85 -3.14 5.43 -12.40
C LEU A 85 -2.80 5.13 -10.95
N TYR A 86 -1.63 5.58 -10.49
CA TYR A 86 -1.18 5.42 -9.10
C TYR A 86 -2.18 5.98 -8.08
N PHE A 87 -2.56 7.26 -8.22
CA PHE A 87 -3.49 7.87 -7.26
C PHE A 87 -4.92 7.35 -7.39
N SER A 88 -5.37 6.96 -8.59
CA SER A 88 -6.72 6.39 -8.75
C SER A 88 -6.81 5.02 -8.06
N LEU A 89 -5.80 4.16 -8.23
CA LEU A 89 -5.73 2.89 -7.51
C LEU A 89 -5.67 3.10 -5.99
N GLY A 90 -4.88 4.07 -5.53
CA GLY A 90 -4.79 4.42 -4.11
C GLY A 90 -6.12 4.92 -3.54
N ALA A 91 -6.85 5.75 -4.30
CA ALA A 91 -8.16 6.27 -3.90
C ALA A 91 -9.20 5.15 -3.83
N VAL A 92 -9.32 4.34 -4.89
CA VAL A 92 -10.28 3.23 -4.94
C VAL A 92 -9.98 2.21 -3.85
N GLY A 93 -8.71 1.78 -3.73
CA GLY A 93 -8.30 0.81 -2.72
C GLY A 93 -8.55 1.32 -1.30
N SER A 94 -8.23 2.58 -1.01
CA SER A 94 -8.49 3.15 0.32
C SER A 94 -9.98 3.26 0.61
N ALA A 95 -10.79 3.71 -0.35
CA ALA A 95 -12.24 3.80 -0.19
C ALA A 95 -12.89 2.43 0.05
N TRP A 96 -12.36 1.38 -0.58
CA TRP A 96 -12.84 0.01 -0.44
C TRP A 96 -12.49 -0.61 0.93
N VAL A 97 -11.34 -0.24 1.48
CA VAL A 97 -10.83 -0.81 2.74
C VAL A 97 -11.41 -0.12 3.97
N LEU A 98 -11.73 1.17 3.88
CA LEU A 98 -12.20 1.96 5.02
C LEU A 98 -13.42 1.39 5.77
N PRO A 99 -14.43 0.78 5.12
CA PRO A 99 -15.57 0.16 5.79
C PRO A 99 -15.19 -1.01 6.72
N GLU A 100 -14.09 -1.71 6.45
CA GLU A 100 -13.62 -2.85 7.27
C GLU A 100 -13.11 -2.41 8.64
N PHE A 101 -12.70 -1.15 8.78
CA PHE A 101 -12.12 -0.61 10.01
C PHE A 101 -13.14 0.22 10.81
N SER A 102 -13.97 -0.48 11.57
CA SER A 102 -15.06 0.13 12.34
C SER A 102 -14.75 0.27 13.83
N THR A 103 -13.69 -0.38 14.33
CA THR A 103 -13.42 -0.42 15.78
C THR A 103 -12.37 0.63 16.22
N PRO A 104 -12.39 1.09 17.48
CA PRO A 104 -11.41 2.05 17.99
C PRO A 104 -9.97 1.53 17.97
N ARG A 105 -9.77 0.21 18.06
CA ARG A 105 -8.44 -0.42 18.04
C ARG A 105 -7.75 -0.30 16.68
N GLU A 106 -8.54 -0.11 15.61
CA GLU A 106 -8.05 0.03 14.24
C GLU A 106 -7.80 1.50 13.85
N GLY A 107 -7.91 2.43 14.81
CA GLY A 107 -7.89 3.87 14.56
C GLY A 107 -6.66 4.36 13.79
N VAL A 108 -5.48 3.79 14.04
CA VAL A 108 -4.24 4.18 13.33
C VAL A 108 -4.27 3.75 11.86
N ILE A 109 -4.65 2.50 11.58
CA ILE A 109 -4.73 1.98 10.20
C ILE A 109 -5.84 2.69 9.43
N ARG A 110 -6.99 2.92 10.08
CA ARG A 110 -8.08 3.70 9.51
C ARG A 110 -7.63 5.12 9.15
N LEU A 111 -6.95 5.82 10.08
CA LEU A 111 -6.42 7.16 9.83
C LEU A 111 -5.44 7.15 8.65
N ALA A 112 -4.59 6.13 8.56
CA ALA A 112 -3.66 5.98 7.45
C ALA A 112 -4.38 5.88 6.11
N PHE A 113 -5.44 5.06 6.01
CA PHE A 113 -6.25 4.96 4.79
C PHE A 113 -7.04 6.24 4.49
N VAL A 114 -7.50 6.98 5.51
CA VAL A 114 -8.12 8.31 5.29
C VAL A 114 -7.09 9.28 4.69
N LEU A 115 -5.89 9.36 5.27
CA LEU A 115 -4.82 10.22 4.74
C LEU A 115 -4.36 9.76 3.35
N TRP A 116 -4.32 8.46 3.09
CA TRP A 116 -4.00 7.90 1.78
C TRP A 116 -5.05 8.25 0.73
N LEU A 117 -6.34 8.17 1.09
CA LEU A 117 -7.45 8.58 0.23
C LEU A 117 -7.40 10.08 -0.06
N LEU A 118 -7.26 10.92 0.98
CA LEU A 118 -7.20 12.38 0.83
C LEU A 118 -6.00 12.79 -0.03
N SER A 119 -4.82 12.24 0.23
CA SER A 119 -3.62 12.49 -0.58
C SER A 119 -3.77 11.99 -2.01
N SER A 120 -4.51 10.89 -2.23
CA SER A 120 -4.80 10.40 -3.58
C SER A 120 -5.69 11.35 -4.36
N VAL A 121 -6.78 11.83 -3.75
CA VAL A 121 -7.69 12.80 -4.37
C VAL A 121 -6.96 14.12 -4.64
N CYS A 122 -6.19 14.62 -3.67
CA CYS A 122 -5.35 15.81 -3.83
C CYS A 122 -4.32 15.63 -4.95
N GLY A 123 -3.68 14.46 -5.05
CA GLY A 123 -2.74 14.11 -6.09
C GLY A 123 -3.38 14.13 -7.49
N ILE A 124 -4.56 13.55 -7.65
CA ILE A 124 -5.34 13.56 -8.90
C ILE A 124 -5.67 15.01 -9.31
N VAL A 125 -6.19 15.82 -8.39
CA VAL A 125 -6.53 17.23 -8.66
C VAL A 125 -5.28 18.03 -9.03
N ALA A 126 -4.17 17.80 -8.33
CA ALA A 126 -2.90 18.46 -8.62
C ALA A 126 -2.38 18.07 -10.01
N LEU A 127 -2.39 16.78 -10.37
CA LEU A 127 -1.97 16.28 -11.69
C LEU A 127 -2.84 16.85 -12.82
N TRP A 128 -4.15 16.94 -12.61
CA TRP A 128 -5.07 17.52 -13.60
C TRP A 128 -4.72 18.97 -13.92
N ARG A 129 -4.38 19.75 -12.89
CA ARG A 129 -4.09 21.18 -13.03
C ARG A 129 -2.61 21.46 -13.31
N LEU A 130 -1.74 20.46 -13.24
CA LEU A 130 -0.31 20.60 -13.47
C LEU A 130 -0.02 20.81 -14.97
N LYS A 131 0.60 21.94 -15.28
CA LYS A 131 1.05 22.30 -16.64
C LYS A 131 2.57 22.17 -16.82
N GLU A 132 3.31 22.14 -15.73
CA GLU A 132 4.78 22.21 -15.71
C GLU A 132 5.38 20.92 -15.14
N SER A 133 6.67 20.69 -15.39
CA SER A 133 7.45 19.67 -14.69
C SER A 133 7.64 20.03 -13.20
N VAL A 134 7.88 19.02 -12.37
CA VAL A 134 8.25 19.22 -10.96
C VAL A 134 9.77 19.41 -10.82
N THR A 135 10.22 19.91 -9.67
CA THR A 135 11.66 20.08 -9.39
C THR A 135 12.36 18.72 -9.38
N GLY A 136 13.32 18.50 -10.29
CA GLY A 136 13.96 17.20 -10.50
C GLY A 136 14.65 16.62 -9.26
N LEU A 137 15.40 17.44 -8.51
CA LEU A 137 16.08 17.00 -7.28
C LEU A 137 15.08 16.51 -6.23
N VAL A 138 13.99 17.27 -6.02
CA VAL A 138 12.96 16.91 -5.04
C VAL A 138 12.22 15.65 -5.49
N ALA A 139 11.92 15.52 -6.78
CA ALA A 139 11.33 14.32 -7.33
C ALA A 139 12.21 13.08 -7.11
N ALA A 140 13.52 13.20 -7.31
CA ALA A 140 14.47 12.11 -7.05
C ALA A 140 14.50 11.69 -5.57
N VAL A 141 14.50 12.65 -4.64
CA VAL A 141 14.43 12.35 -3.19
C VAL A 141 13.14 11.62 -2.85
N VAL A 142 12.00 12.09 -3.35
CA VAL A 142 10.70 11.43 -3.13
C VAL A 142 10.67 10.04 -3.79
N MET A 143 11.30 9.85 -4.96
CA MET A 143 11.42 8.54 -5.59
C MET A 143 12.18 7.55 -4.70
N VAL A 144 13.29 7.97 -4.09
CA VAL A 144 14.05 7.12 -3.17
C VAL A 144 13.18 6.69 -1.98
N LEU A 145 12.43 7.63 -1.39
CA LEU A 145 11.47 7.31 -0.34
C LEU A 145 10.43 6.27 -0.79
N VAL A 146 9.85 6.44 -1.98
CA VAL A 146 8.88 5.49 -2.54
C VAL A 146 9.51 4.14 -2.86
N LEU A 147 10.78 4.09 -3.30
CA LEU A 147 11.51 2.84 -3.53
C LEU A 147 11.79 2.08 -2.22
N VAL A 148 12.21 2.78 -1.16
CA VAL A 148 12.36 2.19 0.18
C VAL A 148 11.02 1.65 0.67
N SER A 149 9.97 2.44 0.49
CA SER A 149 8.59 2.04 0.78
C SER A 149 8.14 0.79 0.01
N ALA A 150 8.52 0.67 -1.27
CA ALA A 150 8.23 -0.50 -2.10
C ALA A 150 8.98 -1.74 -1.64
N PHE A 151 10.25 -1.59 -1.27
CA PHE A 151 11.04 -2.69 -0.73
C PHE A 151 10.44 -3.22 0.58
N LEU A 152 10.10 -2.35 1.52
CA LEU A 152 9.45 -2.77 2.77
C LEU A 152 8.14 -3.49 2.51
N SER A 153 7.29 -2.95 1.64
CA SER A 153 6.00 -3.57 1.33
C SER A 153 6.17 -4.92 0.64
N PHE A 154 7.18 -5.10 -0.21
CA PHE A 154 7.50 -6.38 -0.83
C PHE A 154 7.89 -7.43 0.21
N VAL A 155 8.77 -7.08 1.16
CA VAL A 155 9.21 -7.99 2.23
C VAL A 155 8.03 -8.37 3.12
N THR A 156 7.25 -7.40 3.59
CA THR A 156 6.08 -7.65 4.44
C THR A 156 5.01 -8.48 3.72
N ALA A 157 4.74 -8.18 2.44
CA ALA A 157 3.82 -8.96 1.62
C ALA A 157 4.32 -10.39 1.40
N GLY A 158 5.62 -10.58 1.17
CA GLY A 158 6.23 -11.89 0.99
C GLY A 158 6.05 -12.76 2.23
N TRP A 159 6.30 -12.18 3.41
CA TRP A 159 6.09 -12.87 4.69
C TRP A 159 4.63 -13.24 4.91
N LEU A 160 3.69 -12.33 4.65
CA LEU A 160 2.25 -12.60 4.76
C LEU A 160 1.77 -13.66 3.76
N ALA A 161 2.29 -13.64 2.54
CA ALA A 161 1.95 -14.64 1.53
C ALA A 161 2.45 -16.03 1.93
N GLU A 162 3.67 -16.13 2.46
CA GLU A 162 4.23 -17.39 2.96
C GLU A 162 3.41 -17.94 4.13
N ASP A 163 3.13 -17.10 5.13
CA ASP A 163 2.31 -17.46 6.30
C ASP A 163 0.92 -17.94 5.89
N TYR A 164 0.26 -17.21 4.98
CA TYR A 164 -1.04 -17.63 4.42
C TYR A 164 -0.96 -19.00 3.73
N GLY A 165 0.09 -19.24 2.95
CA GLY A 165 0.29 -20.51 2.24
C GLY A 165 0.48 -21.70 3.19
N VAL A 166 1.17 -21.50 4.32
CA VAL A 166 1.33 -22.53 5.36
C VAL A 166 -0.01 -22.88 5.99
N HIS A 167 -0.79 -21.87 6.39
CA HIS A 167 -2.11 -22.06 7.00
C HIS A 167 -3.13 -22.68 6.03
N LEU A 168 -3.08 -22.31 4.76
CA LEU A 168 -3.93 -22.91 3.73
C LEU A 168 -3.67 -24.42 3.59
N ARG A 169 -2.40 -24.83 3.45
CA ARG A 169 -2.02 -26.24 3.34
C ARG A 169 -2.34 -27.04 4.61
N ALA A 170 -2.17 -26.42 5.78
CA ALA A 170 -2.56 -27.02 7.04
C ALA A 170 -4.08 -27.24 7.12
N SER A 171 -4.89 -26.30 6.62
CA SER A 171 -6.35 -26.42 6.60
C SER A 171 -6.87 -27.47 5.60
N GLU A 172 -6.20 -27.63 4.46
CA GLU A 172 -6.54 -28.65 3.44
C GLU A 172 -6.13 -30.06 3.89
N GLY A 173 -5.19 -30.18 4.82
CA GLY A 173 -4.74 -31.44 5.40
C GLY A 173 -5.59 -31.96 6.57
N ILE A 174 -6.61 -31.21 7.02
CA ILE A 174 -7.51 -31.63 8.10
C ILE A 174 -8.72 -32.33 7.45
N PRO A 175 -8.94 -33.65 7.68
CA PRO A 175 -10.14 -34.33 7.22
C PRO A 175 -11.39 -33.62 7.78
N GLU A 176 -12.44 -33.42 6.99
CA GLU A 176 -13.72 -32.78 7.42
C GLU A 176 -14.34 -33.45 8.67
N ASN A 177 -13.92 -34.67 8.94
CA ASN A 177 -14.34 -35.58 10.00
C ASN A 177 -13.34 -35.66 11.19
N ALA A 178 -12.25 -34.89 11.17
CA ALA A 178 -11.42 -34.70 12.34
C ALA A 178 -12.11 -33.68 13.27
N THR A 179 -12.83 -34.19 14.27
CA THR A 179 -13.24 -33.39 15.43
C THR A 179 -11.98 -32.79 16.03
N VAL A 180 -11.72 -31.52 15.76
CA VAL A 180 -10.77 -30.71 16.52
C VAL A 180 -11.31 -30.72 17.93
N ILE A 181 -10.73 -31.55 18.79
CA ILE A 181 -10.93 -31.45 20.24
C ILE A 181 -10.27 -30.12 20.59
N VAL A 182 -11.05 -29.05 20.53
CA VAL A 182 -10.72 -27.79 21.18
C VAL A 182 -10.71 -28.15 22.66
N ALA A 183 -9.53 -28.54 23.16
CA ALA A 183 -9.30 -28.58 24.59
C ALA A 183 -9.49 -27.13 25.05
N HIS A 184 -10.70 -26.81 25.50
CA HIS A 184 -10.93 -25.57 26.22
C HIS A 184 -9.84 -25.50 27.29
N PRO A 185 -9.11 -24.38 27.42
CA PRO A 185 -8.19 -24.23 28.52
C PRO A 185 -8.99 -24.53 29.79
N GLN A 186 -8.63 -25.62 30.47
CA GLN A 186 -9.18 -25.88 31.79
C GLN A 186 -8.85 -24.64 32.60
N ASN A 187 -9.89 -24.00 33.13
CA ASN A 187 -9.73 -22.85 34.01
C ASN A 187 -9.08 -23.36 35.30
N VAL A 188 -7.76 -23.49 35.29
CA VAL A 188 -7.00 -23.84 36.48
C VAL A 188 -7.01 -22.59 37.34
N SER A 189 -7.74 -22.67 38.46
CA SER A 189 -7.73 -21.60 39.47
C SER A 189 -6.28 -21.24 39.81
N PRO A 190 -5.96 -19.95 39.98
CA PRO A 190 -4.61 -19.52 40.32
C PRO A 190 -4.11 -20.27 41.56
N PRO A 191 -2.80 -20.62 41.66
CA PRO A 191 -2.28 -21.49 42.72
C PRO A 191 -2.42 -20.96 44.15
N ASN A 192 -2.94 -19.75 44.33
CA ASN A 192 -3.06 -19.09 45.62
C ASN A 192 -4.50 -18.60 45.78
N GLY A 193 -5.33 -19.41 46.44
CA GLY A 193 -6.58 -18.93 47.01
C GLY A 193 -6.27 -18.02 48.20
N PHE A 194 -6.39 -16.71 47.99
CA PHE A 194 -6.62 -15.69 49.00
C PHE A 194 -7.42 -14.55 48.38
#